data_AF-A0A089ZUX6-F1
#
_entry.id   AF-A0A089ZUX6-F1
#
_cell.length_a   1.000
_cell.length_b   1.000
_cell.length_c   1.000
_cell.angle_alpha   90.00
_cell.angle_beta   90.00
_cell.angle_gamma   90.00
#
_symmetry.space_group_name_H-M   'P 1'
#
loop_
_entity.id
_entity.type
_entity.pdbx_description
1 polymer ?
#
loop_
_entity_poly.entity_id
_entity_poly.type
_entity_poly.pdbx_seq_one_letter_code
_entity_poly.pdbx_strand_id
1 'polypeptide(L)'
;MMIKCLDMIADQAANQYNVTWSRTTPIVVSVFDDAYQTYLTLECDHSMGMTVMGSLKNTILFNSACSSQISSIEYGIMRNLDFISQYETVSLDVMGSVARDMSYAFWTGTDLELFTYNGYTVMELVGRNDLILLYDPETGIMRDLNTVNGFCGASGVFIIIYC
;
A
#
# COMPACT_ATOMS: atom_id res chain seq x y z
N MET A 1 -13.03 -1.90 -7.52
CA MET A 1 -13.31 -1.80 -6.07
C MET A 1 -12.28 -0.93 -5.36
N MET A 2 -10.98 -1.13 -5.63
CA MET A 2 -9.85 -0.36 -5.08
C MET A 2 -9.96 1.15 -5.16
N ILE A 3 -10.18 1.70 -6.36
CA ILE A 3 -10.29 3.15 -6.56
C ILE A 3 -11.40 3.74 -5.70
N LYS A 4 -12.56 3.08 -5.64
CA LYS A 4 -13.68 3.53 -4.81
C LYS A 4 -13.33 3.56 -3.31
N CYS A 5 -12.61 2.56 -2.80
CA CYS A 5 -12.18 2.54 -1.40
C CYS A 5 -11.20 3.69 -1.10
N LEU A 6 -10.27 3.95 -2.02
CA LEU A 6 -9.33 5.07 -1.91
C LEU A 6 -10.03 6.43 -2.00
N ASP A 7 -10.99 6.60 -2.90
CA ASP A 7 -11.77 7.84 -3.03
C ASP A 7 -12.55 8.14 -1.74
N MET A 8 -13.12 7.12 -1.09
CA MET A 8 -13.80 7.29 0.20
C MET A 8 -12.85 7.75 1.31
N ILE A 9 -11.61 7.23 1.34
CA ILE A 9 -10.59 7.67 2.30
C ILE A 9 -10.12 9.08 1.97
N ALA A 10 -9.93 9.40 0.69
CA ALA A 10 -9.56 10.72 0.23
C ALA A 10 -10.62 11.76 0.59
N ASP A 11 -11.91 11.47 0.43
CA ASP A 11 -13.00 12.37 0.85
C ASP A 11 -13.00 12.61 2.36
N GLN A 12 -12.74 11.57 3.16
CA GLN A 12 -12.62 11.70 4.62
C GLN A 12 -11.38 12.52 5.02
N ALA A 13 -10.24 12.24 4.42
CA ALA A 13 -8.99 12.96 4.66
C ALA A 13 -9.08 14.42 4.20
N ALA A 14 -9.76 14.69 3.09
CA ALA A 14 -9.99 16.04 2.57
C ALA A 14 -10.78 16.90 3.56
N ASN A 15 -11.86 16.34 4.11
CA ASN A 15 -12.66 16.98 5.15
C ASN A 15 -11.85 17.21 6.44
N GLN A 16 -11.03 16.23 6.85
CA GLN A 16 -10.23 16.31 8.07
C GLN A 16 -9.11 17.35 7.99
N TYR A 17 -8.40 17.40 6.86
CA TYR A 17 -7.22 18.25 6.66
C TYR A 17 -7.51 19.54 5.92
N ASN A 18 -8.78 19.83 5.60
CA ASN A 18 -9.21 21.02 4.87
C ASN A 18 -8.39 21.22 3.57
N VAL A 19 -8.39 20.17 2.75
CA VAL A 19 -7.80 20.18 1.41
C VAL A 19 -8.87 19.85 0.38
N THR A 20 -8.64 20.27 -0.85
CA THR A 20 -9.44 19.79 -1.99
C THR A 20 -8.59 18.86 -2.82
N TRP A 21 -9.20 17.81 -3.36
CA TRP A 21 -8.50 16.83 -4.18
C TRP A 21 -9.29 16.51 -5.43
N SER A 22 -8.58 16.14 -6.49
CA SER A 22 -9.17 15.59 -7.71
C SER A 22 -8.25 14.55 -8.31
N ARG A 23 -8.82 13.61 -9.07
CA ARG A 23 -8.07 12.61 -9.82
C ARG A 23 -7.66 13.19 -11.17
N THR A 24 -6.36 13.32 -11.42
CA THR A 24 -5.82 13.99 -12.61
C THR A 24 -4.95 13.11 -13.48
N THR A 25 -4.50 11.96 -12.96
CA THR A 25 -3.72 10.98 -13.72
C THR A 25 -4.30 9.57 -13.58
N PRO A 26 -4.13 8.71 -14.60
CA PRO A 26 -4.54 7.31 -14.52
C PRO A 26 -3.84 6.55 -13.40
N ILE A 27 -4.53 5.58 -12.81
CA ILE A 27 -3.95 4.61 -11.88
C ILE A 27 -3.58 3.35 -12.65
N VAL A 28 -2.41 2.81 -12.35
CA VAL A 28 -1.99 1.47 -12.80
C VAL A 28 -1.97 0.54 -11.59
N VAL A 29 -2.69 -0.57 -11.70
CA VAL A 29 -2.65 -1.66 -10.71
C VAL A 29 -1.97 -2.85 -11.39
N SER A 30 -1.00 -3.46 -10.73
CA SER A 30 -0.44 -4.73 -11.19
C SER A 30 -0.99 -5.88 -10.33
N VAL A 31 -1.21 -7.01 -10.98
CA VAL A 31 -1.51 -8.26 -10.29
C VAL A 31 -0.49 -9.27 -10.74
N PHE A 32 0.20 -9.85 -9.77
CA PHE A 32 1.02 -11.02 -9.95
C PHE A 32 0.23 -12.25 -9.50
N ASP A 33 0.21 -13.27 -10.34
CA ASP A 33 -0.45 -14.54 -10.05
C ASP A 33 0.46 -15.65 -10.59
N ASP A 34 1.11 -16.38 -9.68
CA ASP A 34 1.91 -17.55 -10.00
C ASP A 34 1.39 -18.80 -9.27
N ALA A 35 1.98 -19.96 -9.56
CA ALA A 35 1.56 -21.24 -8.98
C ALA A 35 1.73 -21.34 -7.44
N TYR A 36 2.40 -20.38 -6.81
CA TYR A 36 2.75 -20.36 -5.39
C TYR A 36 2.14 -19.18 -4.63
N GLN A 37 1.85 -18.05 -5.29
CA GLN A 37 1.31 -16.84 -4.68
C GLN A 37 0.56 -15.95 -5.67
N THR A 38 -0.51 -15.32 -5.19
CA THR A 38 -1.18 -14.21 -5.86
C THR A 38 -0.89 -12.95 -5.04
N TYR A 39 -0.39 -11.90 -5.68
CA TYR A 39 -0.08 -10.60 -5.06
C TYR A 39 -0.70 -9.48 -5.91
N LEU A 40 -1.42 -8.55 -5.27
CA LEU A 40 -1.99 -7.38 -5.93
C LEU A 40 -1.31 -6.16 -5.34
N THR A 41 -0.68 -5.35 -6.20
CA THR A 41 0.01 -4.14 -5.76
C THR A 41 -0.29 -2.95 -6.67
N LEU A 42 -0.48 -1.81 -6.02
CA LEU A 42 -0.57 -0.50 -6.63
C LEU A 42 0.84 0.00 -6.97
N GLU A 43 1.36 -0.47 -8.09
CA GLU A 43 2.62 0.01 -8.71
C GLU A 43 2.59 1.48 -9.12
N CYS A 44 1.41 2.11 -9.13
CA CYS A 44 1.34 3.50 -9.50
C CYS A 44 1.93 4.38 -8.41
N ASP A 45 2.22 5.62 -8.81
CA ASP A 45 2.47 6.72 -7.90
C ASP A 45 1.56 6.60 -6.67
N HIS A 46 2.15 6.47 -5.48
CA HIS A 46 1.40 6.30 -4.22
C HIS A 46 0.65 7.60 -3.85
N SER A 47 0.81 8.67 -4.64
CA SER A 47 -0.15 9.78 -4.71
C SER A 47 -1.52 9.34 -5.26
N MET A 48 -1.61 8.12 -5.79
CA MET A 48 -2.76 7.51 -6.44
C MET A 48 -3.32 8.37 -7.56
N GLY A 49 -2.50 9.14 -8.26
CA GLY A 49 -2.95 10.07 -9.29
C GLY A 49 -3.89 11.17 -8.81
N MET A 50 -3.84 11.48 -7.51
CA MET A 50 -4.57 12.57 -6.90
C MET A 50 -3.74 13.86 -6.97
N THR A 51 -4.37 14.95 -7.40
CA THR A 51 -3.86 16.31 -7.21
C THR A 51 -4.57 16.94 -6.03
N VAL A 52 -3.79 17.43 -5.06
CA VAL A 52 -4.29 17.94 -3.78
C VAL A 52 -3.91 19.41 -3.64
N MET A 53 -4.89 20.25 -3.35
CA MET A 53 -4.72 21.68 -3.13
C MET A 53 -5.03 22.03 -1.68
N GLY A 54 -4.04 22.59 -0.99
CA GLY A 54 -4.11 22.94 0.41
C GLY A 54 -2.80 23.53 0.90
N SER A 55 -2.69 23.76 2.22
CA SER A 55 -1.39 24.11 2.82
C SER A 55 -0.43 22.92 2.75
N LEU A 56 0.88 23.18 2.64
CA LEU A 56 1.90 22.11 2.55
C LEU A 56 1.73 21.06 3.66
N LYS A 57 1.56 21.51 4.90
CA LYS A 57 1.34 20.63 6.06
C LYS A 57 0.11 19.74 5.87
N ASN A 58 -1.00 20.31 5.40
CA ASN A 58 -2.24 19.55 5.23
C ASN A 58 -2.16 18.58 4.06
N THR A 59 -1.48 18.96 2.98
CA THR A 59 -1.21 18.06 1.84
C THR A 59 -0.35 16.87 2.26
N ILE A 60 0.70 17.09 3.06
CA ILE A 60 1.54 16.01 3.61
C ILE A 60 0.71 15.06 4.48
N LEU A 61 -0.14 15.59 5.36
CA LEU A 61 -1.02 14.79 6.22
C LEU A 61 -2.08 14.01 5.41
N PHE A 62 -2.67 14.64 4.40
CA PHE A 62 -3.58 14.00 3.47
C PHE A 62 -2.91 12.84 2.73
N ASN A 63 -1.72 13.09 2.17
CA ASN A 63 -0.95 12.08 1.45
C ASN A 63 -0.60 10.89 2.35
N SER A 64 -0.22 11.15 3.59
CA SER A 64 0.09 10.11 4.58
C SER A 64 -1.14 9.28 4.94
N ALA A 65 -2.29 9.93 5.16
CA ALA A 65 -3.54 9.25 5.46
C ALA A 65 -4.01 8.36 4.31
N CYS A 66 -3.90 8.82 3.05
CA CYS A 66 -4.31 8.02 1.90
C CYS A 66 -3.33 6.88 1.59
N SER A 67 -2.03 7.17 1.51
CA SER A 67 -1.02 6.20 1.09
C SER A 67 -0.79 5.07 2.12
N SER A 68 -0.90 5.36 3.41
CA SER A 68 -0.78 4.33 4.48
C SER A 68 -1.89 3.27 4.44
N GLN A 69 -3.02 3.53 3.78
CA GLN A 69 -4.15 2.60 3.70
C GLN A 69 -4.09 1.68 2.49
N ILE A 70 -3.22 1.95 1.51
CA ILE A 70 -3.09 1.19 0.26
C ILE A 70 -2.93 -0.32 0.56
N SER A 71 -1.93 -0.66 1.37
CA SER A 71 -1.62 -2.04 1.78
C SER A 71 -2.81 -2.78 2.44
N SER A 72 -3.65 -2.04 3.17
CA SER A 72 -4.83 -2.61 3.83
C SER A 72 -5.99 -2.82 2.85
N ILE A 73 -6.17 -1.91 1.90
CA ILE A 73 -7.17 -2.00 0.83
C ILE A 73 -6.83 -3.15 -0.12
N GLU A 74 -5.55 -3.30 -0.47
CA GLU A 74 -5.03 -4.41 -1.27
C GLU A 74 -5.38 -5.75 -0.62
N TYR A 75 -4.99 -5.95 0.64
CA TYR A 75 -5.34 -7.14 1.41
C TYR A 75 -6.85 -7.39 1.45
N GLY A 76 -7.62 -6.34 1.75
CA GLY A 76 -9.08 -6.42 1.81
C GLY A 76 -9.69 -6.88 0.49
N ILE A 77 -9.23 -6.35 -0.63
CA ILE A 77 -9.72 -6.73 -1.96
C ILE A 77 -9.30 -8.15 -2.32
N MET A 78 -8.03 -8.49 -2.12
CA MET A 78 -7.53 -9.83 -2.39
C MET A 78 -8.34 -10.88 -1.62
N ARG A 79 -8.61 -10.64 -0.33
CA ARG A 79 -9.43 -11.54 0.50
C ARG A 79 -10.88 -11.70 0.01
N ASN A 80 -11.44 -10.67 -0.64
CA ASN A 80 -12.80 -10.69 -1.17
C ASN A 80 -12.90 -11.19 -2.61
N LEU A 81 -11.77 -11.32 -3.31
CA LEU A 81 -11.71 -12.04 -4.58
C LEU A 81 -11.68 -13.54 -4.24
N ASP A 82 -12.72 -14.27 -4.63
CA ASP A 82 -12.84 -15.72 -4.46
C ASP A 82 -11.80 -16.48 -5.33
N PHE A 83 -10.52 -16.32 -5.01
CA PHE A 83 -9.45 -17.17 -5.53
C PHE A 83 -9.54 -18.61 -4.99
N ILE A 84 -10.50 -18.89 -4.10
CA ILE A 84 -10.80 -20.18 -3.48
C ILE A 84 -11.01 -21.29 -4.53
N SER A 85 -11.45 -20.96 -5.74
CA SER A 85 -11.72 -21.96 -6.80
C SER A 85 -10.47 -22.47 -7.55
N GLN A 86 -9.29 -21.87 -7.36
CA GLN A 86 -8.07 -22.28 -8.08
C GLN A 86 -7.09 -23.10 -7.24
N TYR A 87 -7.33 -23.27 -5.93
CA TYR A 87 -6.27 -23.69 -5.03
C TYR A 87 -6.78 -24.66 -3.94
N GLU A 88 -6.77 -25.96 -4.23
CA GLU A 88 -7.07 -27.02 -3.24
C GLU A 88 -5.98 -27.18 -2.15
N THR A 89 -4.84 -26.48 -2.25
CA THR A 89 -3.64 -26.77 -1.43
C THR A 89 -2.95 -25.56 -0.81
N VAL A 90 -3.45 -24.34 -1.02
CA VAL A 90 -2.75 -23.14 -0.57
C VAL A 90 -3.31 -22.70 0.79
N SER A 91 -2.48 -22.77 1.82
CA SER A 91 -2.85 -22.31 3.17
C SER A 91 -3.17 -20.81 3.13
N LEU A 92 -4.00 -20.36 4.08
CA LEU A 92 -4.30 -18.93 4.32
C LEU A 92 -3.05 -18.06 4.58
N ASP A 93 -1.84 -18.64 4.62
CA ASP A 93 -0.55 -17.97 4.78
C ASP A 93 -0.03 -17.30 3.49
N VAL A 94 -0.69 -17.48 2.34
CA VAL A 94 -0.19 -16.97 1.04
C VAL A 94 -0.78 -15.60 0.66
N MET A 95 -1.76 -15.10 1.42
CA MET A 95 -2.35 -13.77 1.21
C MET A 95 -1.87 -12.82 2.32
N GLY A 96 -0.80 -12.09 2.05
CA GLY A 96 -0.19 -11.12 2.96
C GLY A 96 -0.28 -9.68 2.46
N SER A 97 -0.11 -8.73 3.36
CA SER A 97 0.26 -7.36 3.00
C SER A 97 1.25 -6.83 4.02
N VAL A 98 2.19 -6.00 3.57
CA VAL A 98 3.29 -5.51 4.42
C VAL A 98 2.75 -4.85 5.68
N ALA A 99 1.78 -3.93 5.58
CA ALA A 99 1.24 -3.24 6.74
C ALA A 99 0.52 -4.20 7.71
N ARG A 100 -0.21 -5.20 7.19
CA ARG A 100 -0.91 -6.19 8.02
C ARG A 100 0.08 -7.13 8.71
N ASP A 101 1.04 -7.65 7.98
CA ASP A 101 1.96 -8.68 8.48
C ASP A 101 2.97 -8.06 9.46
N MET A 102 3.41 -6.81 9.20
CA MET A 102 4.18 -6.03 10.16
C MET A 102 3.39 -5.73 11.42
N SER A 103 2.13 -5.26 11.30
CA SER A 103 1.33 -5.00 12.49
C SER A 103 1.08 -6.28 13.29
N TYR A 104 0.76 -7.40 12.64
CA TYR A 104 0.58 -8.69 13.31
C TYR A 104 1.85 -9.17 14.03
N ALA A 105 3.02 -9.09 13.37
CA ALA A 105 4.31 -9.44 13.98
C ALA A 105 4.62 -8.56 15.20
N PHE A 106 4.34 -7.25 15.09
CA PHE A 106 4.46 -6.33 16.22
C PHE A 106 3.54 -6.70 17.38
N TRP A 107 2.27 -6.97 17.11
CA TRP A 107 1.29 -7.40 18.12
C TRP A 107 1.64 -8.74 18.77
N THR A 108 2.38 -9.62 18.09
CA THR A 108 2.82 -10.93 18.61
C THR A 108 4.18 -10.89 19.30
N GLY A 109 4.81 -9.71 19.42
CA GLY A 109 6.00 -9.49 20.23
C GLY A 109 7.30 -9.33 19.45
N THR A 110 7.24 -9.10 18.14
CA THR A 110 8.41 -8.70 17.35
C THR A 110 8.59 -7.19 17.44
N ASP A 111 9.77 -6.71 17.80
CA ASP A 111 10.02 -5.27 17.88
C ASP A 111 10.05 -4.61 16.49
N LEU A 112 9.62 -3.35 16.43
CA LEU A 112 9.78 -2.50 15.25
C LEU A 112 11.05 -1.66 15.38
N GLU A 113 11.80 -1.57 14.30
CA GLU A 113 12.90 -0.64 14.15
C GLU A 113 12.45 0.54 13.29
N LEU A 114 12.74 1.76 13.75
CA LEU A 114 12.54 2.99 12.98
C LEU A 114 13.87 3.75 12.89
N PHE A 115 14.28 4.04 11.65
CA PHE A 115 15.48 4.83 11.40
C PHE A 115 15.32 5.71 10.16
N THR A 116 16.18 6.72 10.05
CA THR A 116 16.21 7.60 8.89
C THR A 116 17.29 7.13 7.92
N TYR A 117 16.93 6.99 6.65
CA TYR A 117 17.86 6.64 5.57
C TYR A 117 17.57 7.50 4.34
N ASN A 118 18.57 8.24 3.84
CA ASN A 118 18.46 9.13 2.67
C ASN A 118 17.25 10.08 2.71
N GLY A 119 16.91 10.62 3.88
CA GLY A 119 15.78 11.54 4.05
C GLY A 119 14.43 10.86 4.23
N TYR A 120 14.34 9.54 4.06
CA TYR A 120 13.14 8.75 4.34
C TYR A 120 13.16 8.22 5.77
N THR A 121 11.98 8.06 6.37
CA THR A 121 11.79 7.24 7.57
C THR A 121 11.50 5.82 7.14
N VAL A 122 12.36 4.89 7.53
CA VAL A 122 12.21 3.46 7.30
C VAL A 122 11.63 2.84 8.58
N MET A 123 10.64 1.96 8.41
CA MET A 123 10.10 1.13 9.46
C MET A 123 10.17 -0.34 9.01
N GLU A 124 10.79 -1.17 9.82
CA GLU A 124 10.92 -2.61 9.59
C GLU A 124 10.82 -3.39 10.91
N LEU A 125 10.76 -4.72 10.83
CA LEU A 125 10.77 -5.59 12.00
C LEU A 125 12.22 -5.96 12.36
N VAL A 126 12.57 -5.97 13.64
CA VAL A 126 13.93 -6.33 14.07
C VAL A 126 14.28 -7.74 13.59
N GLY A 127 15.36 -7.84 12.81
CA GLY A 127 15.84 -9.11 12.23
C GLY A 127 15.10 -9.57 10.97
N ARG A 128 14.25 -8.72 10.38
CA ARG A 128 13.47 -8.98 9.16
C ARG A 128 13.52 -7.79 8.22
N ASN A 129 14.19 -7.97 7.08
CA ASN A 129 14.37 -6.93 6.05
C ASN A 129 13.47 -7.18 4.83
N ASP A 130 12.44 -8.00 5.02
CA ASP A 130 11.56 -8.49 3.99
C ASP A 130 10.23 -7.73 3.92
N LEU A 131 9.84 -7.06 5.01
CA LEU A 131 8.66 -6.21 5.10
C LEU A 131 9.09 -4.82 5.56
N ILE A 132 8.96 -3.82 4.69
CA ILE A 132 9.45 -2.47 4.94
C ILE A 132 8.35 -1.46 4.62
N LEU A 133 8.12 -0.51 5.52
CA LEU A 133 7.34 0.71 5.26
C LEU A 133 8.31 1.89 5.12
N LEU A 134 8.25 2.57 3.98
CA LEU A 134 9.06 3.74 3.68
C LEU A 134 8.19 4.98 3.67
N TYR A 135 8.46 5.92 4.58
CA TYR A 135 7.76 7.19 4.66
C TYR A 135 8.64 8.34 4.19
N ASP A 136 8.15 9.10 3.22
CA ASP A 136 8.74 10.33 2.73
C ASP A 136 8.18 11.54 3.52
N PRO A 137 8.97 12.19 4.38
CA PRO A 137 8.50 13.34 5.15
C PRO A 137 8.27 14.61 4.33
N GLU A 138 8.86 14.73 3.13
CA GLU A 138 8.69 15.90 2.26
C GLU A 138 7.36 15.87 1.53
N THR A 139 6.95 14.67 1.07
CA THR A 139 5.71 14.48 0.31
C THR A 139 4.56 13.92 1.16
N GLY A 140 4.86 13.31 2.30
CA GLY A 140 3.91 12.58 3.14
C GLY A 140 3.56 11.19 2.63
N ILE A 141 4.19 10.72 1.55
CA ILE A 141 3.87 9.44 0.93
C ILE A 141 4.48 8.28 1.73
N MET A 142 3.65 7.30 2.08
CA MET A 142 4.06 6.02 2.63
C MET A 142 4.03 4.96 1.54
N ARG A 143 5.08 4.16 1.42
CA ARG A 143 5.20 3.04 0.48
C ARG A 143 5.43 1.76 1.25
N ASP A 144 4.75 0.71 0.86
CA ASP A 144 5.08 -0.63 1.31
C ASP A 144 6.04 -1.32 0.33
N LEU A 145 6.93 -2.13 0.89
CA LEU A 145 7.96 -2.84 0.15
C LEU A 145 8.03 -4.26 0.72
N ASN A 146 7.81 -5.24 -0.14
CA ASN A 146 8.01 -6.64 0.17
C ASN A 146 9.24 -7.15 -0.60
N THR A 147 10.30 -7.53 0.10
CA THR A 147 11.54 -8.00 -0.55
C THR A 147 11.66 -9.53 -0.58
N VAL A 148 10.67 -10.26 -0.03
CA VAL A 148 10.59 -11.72 -0.21
C VAL A 148 10.54 -12.02 -1.71
N ASN A 149 11.46 -12.86 -2.18
CA ASN A 149 11.67 -13.20 -3.60
C ASN A 149 12.08 -12.01 -4.51
N GLY A 150 12.49 -10.87 -3.94
CA GLY A 150 12.92 -9.69 -4.69
C GLY A 150 11.79 -8.97 -5.42
N PHE A 151 10.54 -9.17 -5.02
CA PHE A 151 9.37 -8.55 -5.64
C PHE A 151 9.17 -7.11 -5.16
N CYS A 152 10.07 -6.24 -5.61
CA CYS A 152 9.88 -4.78 -5.55
C CYS A 152 8.99 -4.34 -6.72
N GLY A 153 7.79 -4.90 -6.81
CA GLY A 153 6.90 -4.68 -7.93
C GLY A 153 7.34 -5.34 -9.24
N ALA A 154 6.34 -5.63 -10.08
CA ALA A 154 6.41 -6.17 -11.43
C ALA A 154 7.07 -7.56 -11.62
N SER A 155 6.22 -8.60 -11.54
CA SER A 155 6.34 -9.78 -12.39
C SER A 155 4.99 -10.25 -12.95
N GLY A 156 3.99 -9.36 -13.11
CA GLY A 156 2.62 -9.72 -13.44
C GLY A 156 1.90 -8.80 -14.42
N VAL A 157 0.66 -9.17 -14.76
CA VAL A 157 -0.21 -8.48 -15.74
C VAL A 157 -0.55 -7.08 -15.25
N PHE A 158 -0.37 -6.08 -16.12
CA PHE A 158 -0.70 -4.68 -15.84
C PHE A 158 -2.15 -4.38 -16.24
N ILE A 159 -2.93 -3.82 -15.31
CA ILE A 159 -4.24 -3.23 -15.61
C ILE A 159 -4.11 -1.72 -15.49
N ILE A 160 -4.13 -1.04 -16.63
CA ILE A 160 -4.20 0.43 -16.70
C ILE A 160 -5.67 0.83 -16.59
N ILE A 161 -6.02 1.57 -15.54
CA ILE A 161 -7.38 2.09 -15.35
C ILE A 161 -7.38 3.57 -15.67
N TYR A 162 -8.01 3.93 -16.78
CA TYR A 162 -8.34 5.32 -17.09
C TYR A 162 -9.59 5.72 -16.29
N CYS A 163 -9.49 6.81 -15.54
CA CYS A 163 -10.64 7.48 -14.93
C CYS A 163 -11.08 8.65 -15.81
#